data_AF-A0A4R2K7Q2-F1
#
_entry.id   AF-A0A4R2K7Q2-F1
#
_cell.length_a   1.000
_cell.length_b   1.000
_cell.length_c   1.000
_cell.angle_alpha   90.00
_cell.angle_beta   90.00
_cell.angle_gamma   90.00
#
_symmetry.space_group_name_H-M   'P 1'
#
loop_
_entity.id
_entity.type
_entity.pdbx_description
1 polymer ?
#
loop_
_entity_poly.entity_id
_entity_poly.type
_entity_poly.pdbx_seq_one_letter_code
_entity_poly.pdbx_strand_id
1 'polypeptide(L)'
;MLKLRTVKKIRILYFICIIMLVAVLISGCIGEPTEKEKEEYRQEMIAYLNEKYDEEFVIVNQDFHSNENGAWGYQYKIHPKDRPEVVFEMNNRMYDGYVSTAWEKEFEKIITPVIKKSFGEDVDFYIDISIPDILYEEKIRGKIPTFEEALKLYHEDFKKDSTSRILISCARFKDLSQQNVLEEAKYILPIIEYIEENFDIRYSLYVDYYDESFEKISRPYIDRYGVEGFDNAGRIYYPEKHKNYDEGYEKESICGFGFVKKYFLQVNDSEDLIQYFVREVGKPIFKTDEAMTTEKSHQ
;
A
#
# COMPACT_ATOMS: atom_id res chain seq x y z
N MET A 1 6.09 6.68 -70.98
CA MET A 1 5.13 7.10 -69.93
C MET A 1 5.26 6.38 -68.58
N LEU A 2 6.04 5.29 -68.43
CA LEU A 2 6.25 4.62 -67.13
C LEU A 2 7.14 5.40 -66.13
N LYS A 3 8.18 6.11 -66.58
CA LYS A 3 9.14 6.82 -65.69
C LYS A 3 8.51 7.93 -64.83
N LEU A 4 7.50 8.65 -65.32
CA LEU A 4 6.88 9.77 -64.59
C LEU A 4 5.98 9.31 -63.43
N ARG A 5 5.31 8.15 -63.58
CA ARG A 5 4.46 7.57 -62.52
C ARG A 5 5.30 7.04 -61.36
N THR A 6 6.47 6.45 -61.65
CA THR A 6 7.38 5.93 -60.61
C THR A 6 8.01 7.07 -59.79
N VAL A 7 8.42 8.17 -60.44
CA VAL A 7 8.99 9.34 -59.74
C VAL A 7 7.96 10.04 -58.85
N LYS A 8 6.69 10.13 -59.27
CA LYS A 8 5.61 10.68 -58.43
C LYS A 8 5.33 9.80 -57.20
N LYS A 9 5.33 8.48 -57.35
CA LYS A 9 5.13 7.54 -56.23
C LYS A 9 6.28 7.59 -55.21
N ILE A 10 7.52 7.69 -55.68
CA ILE A 10 8.70 7.83 -54.81
C ILE A 10 8.67 9.15 -54.03
N ARG A 11 8.24 10.25 -54.65
CA ARG A 11 8.08 11.55 -53.95
C ARG A 11 6.99 11.52 -52.88
N ILE A 12 5.85 10.86 -53.15
CA ILE A 12 4.78 10.69 -52.16
C ILE A 12 5.26 9.82 -50.99
N LEU A 13 5.99 8.74 -51.25
CA LEU A 13 6.56 7.89 -50.21
C LEU A 13 7.54 8.65 -49.32
N TYR A 14 8.44 9.46 -49.90
CA TYR A 14 9.36 10.32 -49.15
C TYR A 14 8.62 11.32 -48.26
N PHE A 15 7.54 11.92 -48.78
CA PHE A 15 6.75 12.88 -48.01
C PHE A 15 6.06 12.22 -46.81
N ILE A 16 5.53 11.00 -46.98
CA ILE A 16 4.95 10.21 -45.89
C ILE A 16 6.02 9.82 -44.86
N CYS A 17 7.20 9.39 -45.29
CA CYS A 17 8.31 9.08 -44.39
C CYS A 17 8.77 10.31 -43.60
N ILE A 18 8.82 11.49 -44.20
CA ILE A 18 9.17 12.74 -43.51
C ILE A 18 8.09 13.10 -42.49
N ILE A 19 6.80 12.97 -42.82
CA ILE A 19 5.72 13.21 -41.86
C ILE A 19 5.81 12.25 -40.67
N MET A 20 6.08 10.95 -40.91
CA MET A 20 6.29 9.99 -39.83
C MET A 20 7.52 10.34 -38.98
N LEU A 21 8.62 10.76 -39.61
CA LEU A 21 9.84 11.14 -38.90
C LEU A 21 9.61 12.39 -38.04
N VAL A 22 8.87 13.38 -38.55
CA VAL A 22 8.48 14.59 -37.81
C VAL A 22 7.50 14.24 -36.68
N ALA A 23 6.54 13.35 -36.91
CA ALA A 23 5.63 12.89 -35.86
C ALA A 23 6.39 12.16 -34.74
N VAL A 24 7.37 11.31 -35.08
CA VAL A 24 8.26 10.63 -34.12
C VAL A 24 9.14 11.61 -33.35
N LEU A 25 9.67 12.64 -34.03
CA LEU A 25 10.48 13.69 -33.39
C LEU A 25 9.64 14.60 -32.48
N ILE A 26 8.37 14.85 -32.81
CA ILE A 26 7.44 15.62 -31.96
C ILE A 26 6.99 14.78 -30.77
N SER A 27 6.75 13.47 -30.94
CA SER A 27 6.35 12.58 -29.84
C SER A 27 7.50 12.19 -28.90
N GLY A 28 8.75 12.31 -29.35
CA GLY A 28 9.94 11.84 -28.62
C GLY A 28 10.59 12.87 -27.68
N CYS A 29 10.05 14.07 -27.55
CA CYS A 29 10.62 15.15 -26.74
C CYS A 29 9.69 15.55 -25.59
N ILE A 30 9.24 14.60 -24.78
CA ILE A 30 8.72 14.94 -23.45
C ILE A 30 9.95 15.08 -22.54
N GLY A 31 10.56 16.27 -22.58
CA GLY A 31 11.64 16.63 -21.66
C GLY A 31 11.16 16.62 -20.21
N GLU A 32 12.08 16.67 -19.26
CA GLU A 32 11.74 16.89 -17.85
C GLU A 32 10.83 18.13 -17.71
N PRO A 33 9.77 18.07 -16.88
CA PRO A 33 8.93 19.22 -16.60
C PRO A 33 9.80 20.39 -16.17
N THR A 34 9.57 21.55 -16.78
CA THR A 34 10.21 22.80 -16.41
C THR A 34 9.81 23.20 -14.99
N GLU A 35 10.63 23.98 -14.30
CA GLU A 35 10.30 24.52 -12.97
C GLU A 35 8.97 25.30 -12.97
N LYS A 36 8.60 25.91 -14.10
CA LYS A 36 7.30 26.57 -14.27
C LYS A 36 6.16 25.56 -14.24
N GLU A 37 6.27 24.46 -14.97
CA GLU A 37 5.26 23.39 -14.97
C GLU A 37 5.16 22.73 -13.59
N LYS A 38 6.30 22.49 -12.93
CA LYS A 38 6.33 21.98 -11.54
C LYS A 38 5.56 22.89 -10.58
N GLU A 39 5.76 24.21 -10.67
CA GLU A 39 5.03 25.18 -9.86
C GLU A 39 3.55 25.29 -10.23
N GLU A 40 3.19 25.20 -11.51
CA GLU A 40 1.79 25.17 -11.96
C GLU A 40 1.04 23.98 -11.35
N TYR A 41 1.64 22.78 -11.39
CA TYR A 41 1.08 21.61 -10.73
C TYR A 41 0.94 21.82 -9.23
N ARG A 42 1.97 22.37 -8.58
CA ARG A 42 1.95 22.71 -7.15
C ARG A 42 0.72 23.56 -6.79
N GLN A 43 0.46 24.61 -7.56
CA GLN A 43 -0.66 25.52 -7.33
C GLN A 43 -2.01 24.85 -7.60
N GLU A 44 -2.12 24.05 -8.67
CA GLU A 44 -3.35 23.30 -9.00
C GLU A 44 -3.74 22.34 -7.88
N MET A 45 -2.77 21.61 -7.33
CA MET A 45 -3.00 20.66 -6.25
C MET A 45 -3.45 21.33 -4.94
N ILE A 46 -2.79 22.42 -4.56
CA ILE A 46 -3.21 23.19 -3.37
C ILE A 46 -4.60 23.79 -3.59
N ALA A 47 -4.89 24.31 -4.78
CA ALA A 47 -6.21 24.83 -5.10
C ALA A 47 -7.29 23.76 -4.99
N TYR A 48 -7.05 22.56 -5.55
CA TYR A 48 -7.95 21.42 -5.44
C TYR A 48 -8.24 21.05 -3.97
N LEU A 49 -7.21 20.91 -3.14
CA LEU A 49 -7.39 20.55 -1.73
C LEU A 49 -8.11 21.62 -0.93
N ASN A 50 -7.74 22.89 -1.12
CA ASN A 50 -8.38 24.02 -0.43
C ASN A 50 -9.86 24.14 -0.83
N GLU A 51 -10.19 23.98 -2.12
CA GLU A 51 -11.57 23.99 -2.62
C GLU A 51 -12.37 22.78 -2.10
N LYS A 52 -11.73 21.60 -2.03
CA LYS A 52 -12.40 20.37 -1.62
C LYS A 52 -12.68 20.33 -0.12
N TYR A 53 -11.79 20.84 0.74
CA TYR A 53 -11.81 20.59 2.19
C TYR A 53 -11.98 21.81 3.09
N ASP A 54 -12.06 23.03 2.56
CA ASP A 54 -12.12 24.28 3.36
C ASP A 54 -10.97 24.39 4.39
N GLU A 55 -9.81 23.82 4.08
CA GLU A 55 -8.60 23.81 4.92
C GLU A 55 -7.38 24.31 4.11
N GLU A 56 -6.38 24.87 4.79
CA GLU A 56 -5.10 25.24 4.16
C GLU A 56 -4.12 24.06 4.22
N PHE A 57 -3.42 23.78 3.12
CA PHE A 57 -2.47 22.66 3.02
C PHE A 57 -1.02 23.11 2.80
N VAL A 58 -0.09 22.27 3.24
CA VAL A 58 1.36 22.48 3.13
C VAL A 58 2.01 21.28 2.46
N ILE A 59 2.76 21.54 1.40
CA ILE A 59 3.59 20.53 0.72
C ILE A 59 4.93 20.43 1.45
N VAL A 60 5.27 19.22 1.92
CA VAL A 60 6.51 18.92 2.64
C VAL A 60 7.57 18.24 1.78
N ASN A 61 7.15 17.50 0.76
CA ASN A 61 8.07 16.90 -0.20
C ASN A 61 7.42 16.80 -1.58
N GLN A 62 8.27 16.82 -2.60
CA GLN A 62 7.89 16.65 -3.99
C GLN A 62 8.89 15.70 -4.66
N ASP A 63 8.37 14.71 -5.36
CA ASP A 63 9.17 13.79 -6.17
C ASP A 63 8.64 13.79 -7.60
N PHE A 64 9.54 13.87 -8.57
CA PHE A 64 9.25 13.86 -9.99
C PHE A 64 9.98 12.70 -10.63
N HIS A 65 9.23 11.80 -11.25
CA HIS A 65 9.78 10.58 -11.85
C HIS A 65 9.25 10.40 -13.26
N SER A 66 10.07 9.87 -14.16
CA SER A 66 9.60 9.40 -15.47
C SER A 66 9.29 7.91 -15.38
N ASN A 67 8.16 7.48 -15.93
CA ASN A 67 7.93 6.06 -16.15
C ASN A 67 8.69 5.55 -17.39
N GLU A 68 8.67 4.23 -17.60
CA GLU A 68 9.36 3.56 -18.72
C GLU A 68 8.89 4.02 -20.10
N ASN A 69 7.70 4.62 -20.18
CA ASN A 69 7.13 5.18 -21.41
C ASN A 69 7.49 6.66 -21.62
N GLY A 70 8.36 7.24 -20.78
CA GLY A 70 8.75 8.65 -20.86
C GLY A 70 7.68 9.63 -20.37
N ALA A 71 6.63 9.16 -19.71
CA ALA A 71 5.62 10.03 -19.10
C ALA A 71 6.03 10.39 -17.67
N TRP A 72 5.92 11.68 -17.35
CA TRP A 72 6.29 12.21 -16.04
C TRP A 72 5.16 12.05 -15.03
N GLY A 73 5.49 11.41 -13.92
CA GLY A 73 4.74 11.34 -12.67
C GLY A 73 5.28 12.33 -11.66
N TYR A 74 4.41 12.77 -10.77
CA TYR A 74 4.75 13.51 -9.58
C TYR A 74 4.03 12.92 -8.37
N GLN A 75 4.71 12.97 -7.23
CA GLN A 75 4.22 12.50 -5.96
C GLN A 75 4.54 13.56 -4.92
N TYR A 76 3.50 14.06 -4.26
CA TYR A 76 3.62 15.10 -3.26
C TYR A 76 3.24 14.53 -1.90
N LYS A 77 4.06 14.83 -0.90
CA LYS A 77 3.69 14.64 0.50
C LYS A 77 3.12 15.95 1.01
N ILE A 78 1.89 15.89 1.52
CA ILE A 78 1.08 17.05 1.88
C ILE A 78 0.49 16.81 3.27
N HIS A 79 0.33 17.86 4.06
CA HIS A 79 -0.49 17.82 5.28
C HIS A 79 -1.35 19.09 5.38
N PRO A 80 -2.51 19.05 6.06
CA PRO A 80 -3.21 20.26 6.45
C PRO A 80 -2.35 21.07 7.44
N LYS A 81 -2.41 22.39 7.35
CA LYS A 81 -1.60 23.31 8.16
C LYS A 81 -1.79 23.12 9.66
N ASP A 82 -3.01 22.80 10.07
CA ASP A 82 -3.38 22.64 11.48
C ASP A 82 -3.20 21.21 12.01
N ARG A 83 -2.90 20.22 11.15
CA ARG A 83 -2.66 18.82 11.53
C ARG A 83 -1.42 18.25 10.83
N PRO A 84 -0.20 18.67 11.22
CA PRO A 84 1.04 18.24 10.58
C PRO A 84 1.33 16.73 10.72
N GLU A 85 0.62 16.03 11.62
CA GLU A 85 0.70 14.58 11.75
C GLU A 85 -0.03 13.81 10.64
N VAL A 86 -0.92 14.47 9.90
CA VAL A 86 -1.71 13.88 8.80
C VAL A 86 -0.96 14.12 7.49
N VAL A 87 0.14 13.39 7.29
CA VAL A 87 0.93 13.45 6.06
C VAL A 87 0.41 12.40 5.07
N PHE A 88 -0.19 12.84 3.98
CA PHE A 88 -0.71 11.97 2.93
C PHE A 88 -0.01 12.25 1.60
N GLU A 89 -0.17 11.31 0.67
CA GLU A 89 0.38 11.41 -0.67
C GLU A 89 -0.68 11.79 -1.70
N MET A 90 -0.26 12.57 -2.69
CA MET A 90 -1.08 12.91 -3.84
C MET A 90 -0.27 12.74 -5.13
N ASN A 91 -0.94 12.27 -6.18
CA ASN A 91 -0.35 11.98 -7.48
C ASN A 91 -1.08 12.72 -8.61
N ASN A 92 -0.62 12.52 -9.86
CA ASN A 92 -1.16 13.17 -11.07
C ASN A 92 -2.66 12.96 -11.33
N ARG A 93 -3.29 12.01 -10.65
CA ARG A 93 -4.73 11.74 -10.82
C ARG A 93 -5.59 12.58 -9.88
N MET A 94 -4.99 13.48 -9.09
CA MET A 94 -5.66 14.22 -8.02
C MET A 94 -6.38 13.31 -7.02
N TYR A 95 -5.93 12.06 -6.93
CA TYR A 95 -6.37 11.15 -5.88
C TYR A 95 -5.59 11.50 -4.61
N ASP A 96 -6.29 12.00 -3.61
CA ASP A 96 -5.73 12.41 -2.34
C ASP A 96 -6.05 11.37 -1.25
N GLY A 97 -5.03 10.96 -0.50
CA GLY A 97 -5.22 10.08 0.66
C GLY A 97 -5.66 10.82 1.93
N TYR A 98 -6.16 12.06 1.83
CA TYR A 98 -6.31 12.92 3.00
C TYR A 98 -7.28 12.37 4.03
N VAL A 99 -8.46 11.95 3.57
CA VAL A 99 -9.55 11.47 4.44
C VAL A 99 -9.14 10.19 5.17
N SER A 100 -8.61 9.19 4.45
CA SER A 100 -8.16 7.94 5.07
C SER A 100 -7.05 8.21 6.09
N THR A 101 -6.02 8.98 5.72
CA THR A 101 -4.91 9.28 6.62
C THR A 101 -5.35 10.07 7.85
N ALA A 102 -6.30 11.00 7.72
CA ALA A 102 -6.83 11.71 8.87
C ALA A 102 -7.56 10.76 9.83
N TRP A 103 -8.40 9.88 9.30
CA TRP A 103 -9.13 8.90 10.11
C TRP A 103 -8.22 7.81 10.68
N GLU A 104 -7.16 7.40 9.98
CA GLU A 104 -6.12 6.51 10.50
C GLU A 104 -5.48 7.11 11.74
N LYS A 105 -5.12 8.40 11.72
CA LYS A 105 -4.51 9.07 12.88
C LYS A 105 -5.46 9.24 14.05
N GLU A 106 -6.76 9.39 13.79
CA GLU A 106 -7.77 9.40 14.85
C GLU A 106 -7.97 8.00 15.43
N PHE A 107 -8.12 6.99 14.58
CA PHE A 107 -8.29 5.59 15.00
C PHE A 107 -7.05 5.06 15.71
N GLU A 108 -5.84 5.44 15.28
CA GLU A 108 -4.58 5.15 15.95
C GLU A 108 -4.62 5.58 17.41
N LYS A 109 -5.07 6.82 17.69
CA LYS A 109 -5.20 7.32 19.08
C LYS A 109 -6.20 6.50 19.90
N ILE A 110 -7.26 5.99 19.27
CA ILE A 110 -8.29 5.18 19.93
C ILE A 110 -7.79 3.77 20.24
N ILE A 111 -7.15 3.11 19.28
CA ILE A 111 -6.78 1.69 19.38
C ILE A 111 -5.42 1.46 20.07
N THR A 112 -4.52 2.44 20.05
CA THR A 112 -3.18 2.36 20.68
C THR A 112 -3.21 1.84 22.11
N PRO A 113 -4.05 2.37 23.04
CA PRO A 113 -4.08 1.89 24.42
C PRO A 113 -4.50 0.42 24.54
N VAL A 114 -5.37 -0.05 23.65
CA VAL A 114 -5.84 -1.44 23.61
C VAL A 114 -4.73 -2.37 23.13
N ILE A 115 -4.09 -2.02 22.01
CA ILE A 115 -2.97 -2.78 21.44
C ILE A 115 -1.82 -2.86 22.45
N LYS A 116 -1.43 -1.73 23.06
CA LYS A 116 -0.33 -1.69 24.04
C LYS A 116 -0.64 -2.43 25.33
N LYS A 117 -1.89 -2.39 25.81
CA LYS A 117 -2.32 -3.20 26.95
C LYS A 117 -2.23 -4.70 26.64
N SER A 118 -2.53 -5.09 25.40
CA SER A 118 -2.46 -6.47 24.95
C SER A 118 -1.04 -6.96 24.71
N PHE A 119 -0.23 -6.25 23.93
CA PHE A 119 1.08 -6.72 23.47
C PHE A 119 2.28 -6.14 24.23
N GLY A 120 2.06 -5.11 25.05
CA GLY A 120 3.11 -4.31 25.71
C GLY A 120 3.39 -2.99 25.01
N GLU A 121 4.16 -2.12 25.66
CA GLU A 121 4.46 -0.76 25.17
C GLU A 121 5.33 -0.72 23.92
N ASP A 122 6.15 -1.75 23.72
CA ASP A 122 7.16 -1.82 22.65
C ASP A 122 6.63 -2.45 21.35
N VAL A 123 5.32 -2.69 21.26
CA VAL A 123 4.70 -3.21 20.04
C VAL A 123 4.64 -2.12 18.97
N ASP A 124 5.15 -2.43 17.77
CA ASP A 124 4.96 -1.58 16.60
C ASP A 124 3.73 -2.06 15.83
N PHE A 125 2.97 -1.11 15.32
CA PHE A 125 1.83 -1.41 14.48
C PHE A 125 1.60 -0.32 13.44
N TYR A 126 0.81 -0.67 12.44
CA TYR A 126 0.37 0.17 11.34
C TYR A 126 -1.15 0.03 11.18
N ILE A 127 -1.78 1.12 10.74
CA ILE A 127 -3.21 1.20 10.51
C ILE A 127 -3.40 1.76 9.10
N ASP A 128 -4.26 1.09 8.33
CA ASP A 128 -4.77 1.56 7.04
C ASP A 128 -6.30 1.56 7.09
N ILE A 129 -6.92 2.65 6.65
CA ILE A 129 -8.38 2.72 6.53
C ILE A 129 -8.75 2.87 5.06
N SER A 130 -9.20 1.77 4.49
CA SER A 130 -9.81 1.77 3.16
C SER A 130 -11.23 2.31 3.27
N ILE A 131 -11.55 3.37 2.50
CA ILE A 131 -12.88 3.98 2.46
C ILE A 131 -13.50 3.83 1.05
N PRO A 132 -14.83 3.88 0.92
CA PRO A 132 -15.49 3.75 -0.37
C PRO A 132 -15.12 4.88 -1.34
N ASP A 133 -14.94 4.57 -2.63
CA ASP A 133 -14.64 5.57 -3.66
C ASP A 133 -15.71 6.69 -3.72
N ILE A 134 -16.99 6.34 -3.50
CA ILE A 134 -18.08 7.32 -3.46
C ILE A 134 -17.90 8.38 -2.37
N LEU A 135 -17.23 8.04 -1.26
CA LEU A 135 -16.92 9.01 -0.21
C LEU A 135 -15.85 10.00 -0.67
N TYR A 136 -14.79 9.50 -1.33
CA TYR A 136 -13.73 10.32 -1.91
C TYR A 136 -14.23 11.27 -2.99
N GLU A 137 -15.00 10.73 -3.92
CA GLU A 137 -15.37 11.40 -5.16
C GLU A 137 -16.48 12.42 -4.94
N GLU A 138 -17.50 12.08 -4.15
CA GLU A 138 -18.76 12.83 -4.14
C GLU A 138 -19.18 13.38 -2.78
N LYS A 139 -19.01 12.60 -1.70
CA LYS A 139 -19.71 12.89 -0.43
C LYS A 139 -18.91 13.74 0.55
N ILE A 140 -17.59 13.59 0.59
CA ILE A 140 -16.76 14.31 1.55
C ILE A 140 -16.23 15.59 0.89
N ARG A 141 -16.78 16.71 1.36
CA ARG A 141 -16.45 18.08 0.94
C ARG A 141 -16.52 18.99 2.16
N GLY A 142 -15.71 20.06 2.14
CA GLY A 142 -15.49 20.95 3.27
C GLY A 142 -14.78 20.24 4.41
N LYS A 143 -14.95 20.79 5.62
CA LYS A 143 -14.33 20.25 6.82
C LYS A 143 -14.73 18.78 7.03
N ILE A 144 -13.74 17.89 7.05
CA ILE A 144 -13.97 16.46 7.21
C ILE A 144 -14.51 16.14 8.62
N PRO A 145 -15.48 15.22 8.76
CA PRO A 145 -15.94 14.76 10.06
C PRO A 145 -14.85 13.93 10.75
N THR A 146 -14.95 13.80 12.08
CA THR A 146 -14.14 12.82 12.82
C THR A 146 -14.47 11.40 12.38
N PHE A 147 -13.58 10.44 12.65
CA PHE A 147 -13.78 9.05 12.27
C PHE A 147 -15.07 8.46 12.88
N GLU A 148 -15.35 8.72 14.15
CA GLU A 148 -16.59 8.27 14.80
C GLU A 148 -17.86 8.90 14.21
N GLU A 149 -17.79 10.18 13.82
CA GLU A 149 -18.89 10.85 13.12
C GLU A 149 -19.09 10.27 11.72
N ALA A 150 -18.00 9.99 11.02
CA ALA A 150 -18.01 9.41 9.69
C ALA A 150 -18.67 8.01 9.66
N LEU A 151 -18.36 7.16 10.63
CA LEU A 151 -19.01 5.85 10.77
C LEU A 151 -20.53 5.98 10.97
N LYS A 152 -21.00 7.03 11.64
CA LYS A 152 -22.43 7.30 11.81
C LYS A 152 -23.07 7.89 10.54
N LEU A 153 -22.39 8.83 9.89
CA LEU A 153 -22.89 9.55 8.72
C LEU A 153 -22.91 8.67 7.46
N TYR A 154 -21.90 7.83 7.28
CA TYR A 154 -21.65 7.06 6.06
C TYR A 154 -21.75 5.55 6.28
N HIS A 155 -22.42 5.13 7.35
CA HIS A 155 -22.56 3.72 7.76
C HIS A 155 -22.92 2.78 6.61
N GLU A 156 -23.95 3.16 5.86
CA GLU A 156 -24.46 2.36 4.74
C GLU A 156 -23.48 2.30 3.56
N ASP A 157 -22.65 3.34 3.37
CA ASP A 157 -21.63 3.35 2.33
C ASP A 157 -20.50 2.39 2.68
N PHE A 158 -20.02 2.42 3.93
CA PHE A 158 -19.03 1.48 4.45
C PHE A 158 -19.51 0.03 4.40
N LYS A 159 -20.80 -0.22 4.67
CA LYS A 159 -21.38 -1.58 4.63
C LYS A 159 -21.54 -2.13 3.22
N LYS A 160 -21.91 -1.29 2.26
CA LYS A 160 -22.17 -1.72 0.87
C LYS A 160 -20.91 -1.94 0.08
N ASP A 161 -19.92 -1.09 0.30
CA ASP A 161 -18.65 -1.21 -0.39
C ASP A 161 -17.88 -2.43 0.15
N SER A 162 -17.33 -3.26 -0.73
CA SER A 162 -16.71 -4.53 -0.35
C SER A 162 -15.20 -4.43 -0.09
N THR A 163 -14.60 -3.25 -0.33
CA THR A 163 -13.17 -3.01 -0.11
C THR A 163 -12.92 -2.21 1.17
N SER A 164 -13.93 -1.50 1.68
CA SER A 164 -13.86 -0.66 2.87
C SER A 164 -13.64 -1.46 4.14
N ARG A 165 -12.56 -1.14 4.86
CA ARG A 165 -12.16 -1.84 6.09
C ARG A 165 -11.13 -1.05 6.87
N ILE A 166 -11.04 -1.37 8.15
CA ILE A 166 -9.88 -1.04 8.98
C ILE A 166 -8.87 -2.19 8.88
N LEU A 167 -7.65 -1.92 8.46
CA LEU A 167 -6.53 -2.85 8.54
C LEU A 167 -5.62 -2.45 9.70
N ILE A 168 -5.28 -3.41 10.54
CA ILE A 168 -4.29 -3.26 11.61
C ILE A 168 -3.21 -4.31 11.38
N SER A 169 -1.96 -3.90 11.23
CA SER A 169 -0.80 -4.80 11.15
C SER A 169 0.11 -4.56 12.33
N CYS A 170 0.37 -5.59 13.13
CA CYS A 170 1.29 -5.53 14.27
C CYS A 170 2.55 -6.34 13.96
N ALA A 171 3.72 -5.79 14.29
CA ALA A 171 4.99 -6.50 14.22
C ALA A 171 5.45 -6.95 15.61
N ARG A 172 5.81 -8.22 15.74
CA ARG A 172 6.25 -8.84 17.00
C ARG A 172 7.57 -9.58 16.79
N PHE A 173 8.64 -9.16 17.45
CA PHE A 173 9.87 -9.95 17.53
C PHE A 173 9.71 -10.96 18.67
N LYS A 174 9.26 -12.16 18.31
CA LYS A 174 9.02 -13.27 19.22
C LYS A 174 9.02 -14.60 18.48
N ASP A 175 9.76 -15.57 19.01
CA ASP A 175 9.80 -16.91 18.44
C ASP A 175 8.48 -17.65 18.70
N LEU A 176 7.64 -17.73 17.66
CA LEU A 176 6.39 -18.46 17.74
C LEU A 176 6.65 -19.98 17.63
N SER A 177 6.06 -20.74 18.55
CA SER A 177 6.16 -22.19 18.63
C SER A 177 4.82 -22.81 18.94
N GLN A 178 4.69 -24.13 18.76
CA GLN A 178 3.48 -24.87 19.14
C GLN A 178 3.13 -24.72 20.63
N GLN A 179 4.12 -24.44 21.48
CA GLN A 179 3.92 -24.34 22.93
C GLN A 179 3.36 -22.98 23.35
N ASN A 180 3.62 -21.91 22.59
CA ASN A 180 3.23 -20.55 22.96
C ASN A 180 2.16 -19.93 22.05
N VAL A 181 1.83 -20.52 20.90
CA VAL A 181 0.84 -19.96 19.96
C VAL A 181 -0.53 -19.70 20.59
N LEU A 182 -0.98 -20.58 21.49
CA LEU A 182 -2.25 -20.42 22.19
C LEU A 182 -2.21 -19.28 23.22
N GLU A 183 -1.07 -19.08 23.89
CA GLU A 183 -0.91 -17.95 24.80
C GLU A 183 -0.81 -16.64 24.02
N GLU A 184 -0.12 -16.63 22.88
CA GLU A 184 -0.03 -15.45 22.03
C GLU A 184 -1.40 -15.02 21.47
N ALA A 185 -2.25 -15.99 21.13
CA ALA A 185 -3.61 -15.72 20.65
C ALA A 185 -4.45 -14.94 21.67
N LYS A 186 -4.22 -15.14 22.98
CA LYS A 186 -4.96 -14.44 24.04
C LYS A 186 -4.69 -12.94 24.06
N TYR A 187 -3.57 -12.46 23.54
CA TYR A 187 -3.30 -11.03 23.42
C TYR A 187 -4.07 -10.38 22.25
N ILE A 188 -4.46 -11.17 21.26
CA ILE A 188 -5.22 -10.71 20.09
C ILE A 188 -6.69 -10.49 20.46
N LEU A 189 -7.27 -11.37 21.29
CA LEU A 189 -8.70 -11.36 21.63
C LEU A 189 -9.22 -10.00 22.15
N PRO A 190 -8.58 -9.33 23.11
CA PRO A 190 -9.09 -8.04 23.60
C PRO A 190 -9.14 -6.93 22.54
N ILE A 191 -8.29 -7.02 21.51
CA ILE A 191 -8.28 -6.06 20.40
C ILE A 191 -9.48 -6.32 19.50
N ILE A 192 -9.73 -7.60 19.18
CA ILE A 192 -10.90 -8.03 18.39
C ILE A 192 -12.19 -7.63 19.10
N GLU A 193 -12.32 -8.00 20.38
CA GLU A 193 -13.50 -7.69 21.20
C GLU A 193 -13.76 -6.17 21.24
N TYR A 194 -12.71 -5.37 21.45
CA TYR A 194 -12.84 -3.92 21.44
C TYR A 194 -13.32 -3.39 20.08
N ILE A 195 -12.80 -3.91 18.98
CA ILE A 195 -13.21 -3.45 17.65
C ILE A 195 -14.68 -3.81 17.40
N GLU A 196 -15.08 -5.05 17.68
CA GLU A 196 -16.45 -5.54 17.47
C GLU A 196 -17.48 -4.83 18.36
N GLU A 197 -17.10 -4.49 19.60
CA GLU A 197 -17.99 -3.79 20.54
C GLU A 197 -18.19 -2.30 20.20
N ASN A 198 -17.19 -1.66 19.59
CA ASN A 198 -17.17 -0.20 19.41
C ASN A 198 -17.37 0.25 17.96
N PHE A 199 -17.10 -0.60 16.97
CA PHE A 199 -17.15 -0.23 15.56
C PHE A 199 -17.92 -1.27 14.73
N ASP A 200 -19.01 -0.83 14.09
CA ASP A 200 -19.79 -1.64 13.15
C ASP A 200 -19.24 -1.48 11.71
N ILE A 201 -17.96 -1.81 11.54
CA ILE A 201 -17.22 -1.77 10.26
C ILE A 201 -16.36 -3.02 10.11
N ARG A 202 -16.15 -3.46 8.87
CA ARG A 202 -15.25 -4.58 8.59
C ARG A 202 -13.82 -4.23 8.97
N TYR A 203 -13.10 -5.21 9.48
CA TYR A 203 -11.71 -5.05 9.86
C TYR A 203 -10.86 -6.25 9.44
N SER A 204 -9.55 -6.07 9.44
CA SER A 204 -8.55 -7.11 9.24
C SER A 204 -7.41 -6.86 10.23
N LEU A 205 -7.13 -7.85 11.08
CA LEU A 205 -6.02 -7.78 12.04
C LEU A 205 -4.95 -8.79 11.65
N TYR A 206 -3.75 -8.30 11.41
CA TYR A 206 -2.56 -9.09 11.13
C TYR A 206 -1.57 -8.94 12.28
N VAL A 207 -1.00 -10.05 12.73
CA VAL A 207 0.09 -10.05 13.71
C VAL A 207 1.22 -10.87 13.12
N ASP A 208 2.25 -10.18 12.64
CA ASP A 208 3.42 -10.80 12.05
C ASP A 208 4.47 -11.07 13.14
N TYR A 209 4.81 -12.35 13.31
CA TYR A 209 5.83 -12.80 14.25
C TYR A 209 7.17 -12.98 13.53
N TYR A 210 8.19 -12.29 14.02
CA TYR A 210 9.56 -12.28 13.55
C TYR A 210 10.47 -12.95 14.59
N ASP A 211 11.53 -13.62 14.14
CA ASP A 211 12.52 -14.22 15.03
C ASP A 211 13.20 -13.12 15.87
N GLU A 212 13.32 -13.35 17.18
CA GLU A 212 13.81 -12.36 18.15
C GLU A 212 15.21 -11.85 17.81
N SER A 213 16.05 -12.67 17.18
CA SER A 213 17.42 -12.30 16.81
C SER A 213 17.48 -11.20 15.75
N PHE A 214 16.40 -10.97 14.99
CA PHE A 214 16.34 -9.91 13.99
C PHE A 214 15.97 -8.55 14.54
N GLU A 215 15.44 -8.46 15.77
CA GLU A 215 14.92 -7.21 16.32
C GLU A 215 15.92 -6.06 16.19
N LYS A 216 17.17 -6.30 16.62
CA LYS A 216 18.23 -5.29 16.62
C LYS A 216 18.55 -4.76 15.21
N ILE A 217 18.41 -5.59 14.19
CA ILE A 217 18.73 -5.23 12.80
C ILE A 217 17.52 -4.58 12.11
N SER A 218 16.31 -5.02 12.46
CA SER A 218 15.06 -4.52 11.89
C SER A 218 14.61 -3.19 12.51
N ARG A 219 14.91 -2.94 13.78
CA ARG A 219 14.48 -1.74 14.54
C ARG A 219 14.77 -0.43 13.80
N PRO A 220 16.01 -0.16 13.29
CA PRO A 220 16.27 1.08 12.56
C PRO A 220 15.44 1.24 11.27
N TYR A 221 14.99 0.13 10.67
CA TYR A 221 14.15 0.15 9.47
C TYR A 221 12.69 0.45 9.84
N ILE A 222 12.17 -0.19 10.88
CA ILE A 222 10.82 0.09 11.42
C ILE A 222 10.75 1.54 11.92
N ASP A 223 11.75 2.03 12.65
CA ASP A 223 11.79 3.42 13.13
C ASP A 223 11.79 4.44 11.98
N ARG A 224 12.36 4.06 10.83
CA ARG A 224 12.50 4.95 9.66
C ARG A 224 11.32 4.88 8.70
N TYR A 225 10.75 3.70 8.49
CA TYR A 225 9.78 3.42 7.43
C TYR A 225 8.43 2.90 7.95
N GLY A 226 8.31 2.69 9.25
CA GLY A 226 7.14 2.08 9.89
C GLY A 226 7.03 0.58 9.62
N VAL A 227 6.01 -0.04 10.24
CA VAL A 227 5.69 -1.46 10.06
C VAL A 227 5.32 -1.77 8.62
N GLU A 228 4.51 -0.95 7.97
CA GLU A 228 4.14 -1.15 6.56
C GLU A 228 5.37 -1.17 5.64
N GLY A 229 6.29 -0.20 5.80
CA GLY A 229 7.52 -0.16 5.02
C GLY A 229 8.41 -1.38 5.27
N PHE A 230 8.48 -1.84 6.52
CA PHE A 230 9.19 -3.05 6.90
C PHE A 230 8.57 -4.32 6.29
N ASP A 231 7.25 -4.47 6.37
CA ASP A 231 6.49 -5.60 5.82
C ASP A 231 6.63 -5.67 4.29
N ASN A 232 6.66 -4.51 3.62
CA ASN A 232 6.85 -4.40 2.18
C ASN A 232 8.30 -4.66 1.74
N ALA A 233 9.30 -4.22 2.51
CA ALA A 233 10.71 -4.52 2.24
C ALA A 233 11.02 -6.02 2.34
N GLY A 234 10.32 -6.74 3.24
CA GLY A 234 10.39 -8.21 3.32
C GLY A 234 9.74 -8.95 2.14
N ARG A 235 9.03 -8.26 1.23
CA ARG A 235 8.36 -8.84 0.05
C ARG A 235 9.14 -8.68 -1.26
N ILE A 236 10.40 -8.22 -1.21
CA ILE A 236 11.22 -8.05 -2.42
C ILE A 236 11.45 -9.42 -3.07
N TYR A 237 10.82 -9.55 -4.23
CA TYR A 237 10.74 -10.68 -5.14
C TYR A 237 12.09 -11.39 -5.34
N TYR A 238 12.08 -12.73 -5.34
CA TYR A 238 13.13 -13.54 -5.96
C TYR A 238 13.01 -13.44 -7.48
N PRO A 239 13.96 -12.83 -8.21
CA PRO A 239 13.96 -12.82 -9.65
C PRO A 239 14.58 -14.13 -10.19
N GLU A 240 14.17 -15.30 -9.71
CA GLU A 240 14.72 -16.57 -10.22
C GLU A 240 14.00 -17.12 -11.45
N LYS A 241 12.99 -16.42 -12.00
CA LYS A 241 12.25 -16.90 -13.19
C LYS A 241 12.28 -16.01 -14.43
N HIS A 242 12.99 -14.89 -14.43
CA HIS A 242 13.24 -14.10 -15.64
C HIS A 242 14.73 -14.04 -15.96
N LYS A 243 15.29 -15.19 -16.37
CA LYS A 243 16.55 -15.24 -17.13
C LYS A 243 16.28 -14.57 -18.48
N ASN A 244 16.68 -13.30 -18.59
CA ASN A 244 17.18 -12.62 -19.79
C ASN A 244 16.93 -11.13 -19.64
N TYR A 245 17.73 -10.44 -18.84
CA TYR A 245 18.13 -9.07 -19.15
C TYR A 245 19.56 -8.84 -18.64
N ASP A 246 20.31 -8.16 -19.49
CA ASP A 246 21.76 -8.08 -19.55
C ASP A 246 22.43 -7.46 -18.32
N GLU A 247 23.68 -7.88 -18.21
CA GLU A 247 24.75 -7.46 -17.31
C GLU A 247 24.88 -5.94 -17.16
N GLY A 248 24.95 -5.45 -15.91
CA GLY A 248 25.46 -4.09 -15.67
C GLY A 248 24.87 -3.26 -14.53
N TYR A 249 24.39 -3.84 -13.43
CA TYR A 249 24.14 -3.07 -12.20
C TYR A 249 24.65 -3.82 -10.96
N GLU A 250 25.94 -3.69 -10.69
CA GLU A 250 26.49 -3.83 -9.33
C GLU A 250 26.32 -2.50 -8.58
N LYS A 251 25.54 -2.54 -7.49
CA LYS A 251 25.46 -1.64 -6.31
C LYS A 251 24.05 -1.11 -6.05
N GLU A 252 23.30 -1.88 -5.26
CA GLU A 252 23.06 -1.55 -3.86
C GLU A 252 22.43 -2.80 -3.23
N SER A 253 23.02 -3.27 -2.13
CA SER A 253 22.55 -4.41 -1.36
C SER A 253 21.20 -4.06 -0.74
N ILE A 254 20.13 -4.35 -1.47
CA ILE A 254 18.76 -4.43 -0.96
C ILE A 254 18.75 -5.59 0.03
N CYS A 255 18.66 -5.29 1.33
CA CYS A 255 18.54 -6.27 2.40
C CYS A 255 17.21 -7.01 2.27
N GLY A 256 17.18 -8.05 1.43
CA GLY A 256 16.12 -9.05 1.44
C GLY A 256 16.29 -9.95 2.65
N PHE A 257 15.57 -9.68 3.74
CA PHE A 257 15.46 -10.62 4.85
C PHE A 257 14.53 -11.77 4.47
N GLY A 258 15.05 -12.72 3.69
CA GLY A 258 14.39 -13.95 3.27
C GLY A 258 14.35 -15.05 4.35
N PHE A 259 14.14 -14.70 5.61
CA PHE A 259 13.99 -15.65 6.71
C PHE A 259 12.80 -15.29 7.60
N VAL A 260 11.60 -15.27 7.03
CA VAL A 260 10.38 -15.07 7.81
C VAL A 260 9.55 -16.34 7.73
N LYS A 261 9.44 -17.08 8.84
CA LYS A 261 8.30 -17.97 9.05
C LYS A 261 7.10 -17.08 9.34
N LYS A 262 6.39 -16.66 8.29
CA LYS A 262 5.15 -15.90 8.43
C LYS A 262 4.04 -16.85 8.86
N TYR A 263 3.50 -16.61 10.05
CA TYR A 263 2.28 -17.26 10.51
C TYR A 263 1.14 -16.29 10.28
N PHE A 264 0.43 -16.46 9.16
CA PHE A 264 -0.75 -15.65 8.87
C PHE A 264 -1.94 -16.20 9.65
N LEU A 265 -2.45 -15.39 10.59
CA LEU A 265 -3.79 -15.59 11.12
C LEU A 265 -4.70 -14.55 10.47
N GLN A 266 -5.37 -14.92 9.38
CA GLN A 266 -6.45 -14.11 8.83
C GLN A 266 -7.73 -14.48 9.58
N VAL A 267 -8.24 -13.54 10.36
CA VAL A 267 -9.45 -13.71 11.17
C VAL A 267 -10.51 -12.79 10.58
N ASN A 268 -11.60 -13.36 10.06
CA ASN A 268 -12.71 -12.56 9.56
C ASN A 268 -13.81 -12.39 10.63
N ASP A 269 -13.88 -13.28 11.62
CA ASP A 269 -14.71 -13.18 12.82
C ASP A 269 -14.19 -14.10 13.96
N SER A 270 -14.80 -14.00 15.15
CA SER A 270 -14.46 -14.81 16.32
C SER A 270 -14.75 -16.31 16.17
N GLU A 271 -15.67 -16.72 15.27
CA GLU A 271 -15.95 -18.12 14.97
C GLU A 271 -14.86 -18.75 14.08
N ASP A 272 -14.29 -17.99 13.14
CA ASP A 272 -13.14 -18.36 12.31
C ASP A 272 -11.89 -18.58 13.16
N LEU A 273 -11.70 -17.76 14.20
CA LEU A 273 -10.60 -17.91 15.16
C LEU A 273 -10.74 -19.22 15.93
N ILE A 274 -11.92 -19.49 16.51
CA ILE A 274 -12.20 -20.73 17.24
C ILE A 274 -12.11 -21.94 16.31
N GLN A 275 -12.62 -21.87 15.07
CA GLN A 275 -12.52 -22.97 14.11
C GLN A 275 -11.09 -23.22 13.64
N TYR A 276 -10.26 -22.19 13.41
CA TYR A 276 -8.85 -22.32 13.08
C TYR A 276 -8.06 -22.94 14.23
N PHE A 277 -8.26 -22.46 15.47
CA PHE A 277 -7.63 -23.03 16.66
C PHE A 277 -8.07 -24.47 16.96
N VAL A 278 -9.34 -24.80 16.71
CA VAL A 278 -9.89 -26.16 16.89
C VAL A 278 -9.44 -27.14 15.78
N ARG A 279 -9.24 -26.68 14.54
CA ARG A 279 -8.81 -27.55 13.41
C ARG A 279 -7.30 -27.76 13.31
N GLU A 280 -6.49 -26.70 13.46
CA GLU A 280 -5.09 -26.71 13.02
C GLU A 280 -4.08 -26.77 14.18
N VAL A 281 -4.40 -26.25 15.36
CA VAL A 281 -3.44 -26.23 16.49
C VAL A 281 -3.40 -27.56 17.26
N GLY A 282 -4.35 -28.47 17.00
CA GLY A 282 -4.37 -29.84 17.52
C GLY A 282 -3.62 -30.88 16.68
N LYS A 283 -3.00 -30.51 15.55
CA LYS A 283 -2.23 -31.45 14.71
C LYS A 283 -0.87 -30.88 14.33
N PRO A 284 0.19 -31.72 14.26
CA PRO A 284 1.52 -31.23 13.93
C PRO A 284 1.54 -30.66 12.51
N ILE A 285 1.79 -29.35 12.39
CA ILE A 285 2.13 -28.71 11.12
C ILE A 285 3.57 -29.05 10.77
N PHE A 286 3.86 -30.33 10.51
CA PHE A 286 4.98 -30.82 9.68
C PHE A 286 4.72 -32.31 9.36
N LYS A 287 4.34 -32.62 8.13
CA LYS A 287 4.87 -33.81 7.46
C LYS A 287 5.97 -33.33 6.52
N THR A 288 7.20 -33.34 7.01
CA THR A 288 8.37 -33.48 6.14
C THR A 288 8.29 -34.84 5.46
N ASP A 289 8.61 -34.88 4.18
CA ASP A 289 8.82 -36.06 3.33
C ASP A 289 7.58 -36.81 2.83
N GLU A 290 6.94 -36.27 1.79
CA GLU A 290 6.32 -37.09 0.74
C GLU A 290 6.50 -36.38 -0.59
N ALA A 291 7.51 -36.83 -1.34
CA ALA A 291 7.70 -36.48 -2.74
C ALA A 291 6.42 -36.80 -3.51
N MET A 292 5.85 -35.80 -4.20
CA MET A 292 4.82 -36.05 -5.21
C MET A 292 5.47 -36.81 -6.38
N THR A 293 5.45 -38.15 -6.31
CA THR A 293 5.50 -38.98 -7.51
C THR A 293 4.23 -38.71 -8.31
N THR A 294 4.39 -38.02 -9.42
CA THR A 294 3.35 -37.91 -10.44
C THR A 294 3.12 -39.28 -11.07
N GLU A 295 2.08 -40.00 -10.65
CA GLU A 295 1.52 -41.05 -11.48
C GLU A 295 0.65 -40.42 -12.57
N LYS A 296 1.07 -40.65 -13.82
CA LYS A 296 0.26 -40.42 -15.01
C LYS A 296 -0.87 -41.45 -15.03
N SER A 297 -2.10 -40.99 -15.19
CA SER A 297 -3.15 -41.81 -15.79
C SER A 297 -3.96 -40.97 -16.77
N HIS A 298 -3.56 -41.00 -18.04
CA HIS A 298 -4.49 -40.82 -19.15
C HIS A 298 -5.10 -42.19 -19.48
N GLN A 299 -6.41 -42.30 -19.32
CA GLN A 299 -7.25 -42.93 -20.34
C GLN A 299 -7.71 -41.85 -21.29
#